data_AF-A0A5C6D553-F1
#
_entry.id   AF-A0A5C6D553-F1
#
_cell.length_a   1.000
_cell.length_b   1.000
_cell.length_c   1.000
_cell.angle_alpha   90.00
_cell.angle_beta   90.00
_cell.angle_gamma   90.00
#
_symmetry.space_group_name_H-M   'P 1'
#
loop_
_entity.id
_entity.type
_entity.pdbx_description
1 polymer ?
#
loop_
_entity_poly.entity_id
_entity_poly.type
_entity_poly.pdbx_seq_one_letter_code
_entity_poly.pdbx_strand_id
1 'polypeptide(L)'
;MSEEIPSVPKAKQTVLGLYVTAQEAYASWQADPDNVKILDVRTPEEFLFVGHPPMAWLVPVVAQSYAWDAEKGKFPMTMLPDFVSRVLEVAKPDDTIYVTCRSGGRSAIACNLLANAGFTKVHNIIDGMEGDGNGDSDSSAQGGWKNSGCPWTKKLTPERMILPKSPLST
;
A
#
# COMPACT_ATOMS: atom_id res chain seq x y z
N MET A 1 -12.43 -1.64 21.81
CA MET A 1 -11.26 -0.90 22.34
C MET A 1 -10.33 -0.68 21.16
N SER A 2 -10.05 0.57 20.80
CA SER A 2 -8.95 0.87 19.87
C SER A 2 -7.65 0.49 20.58
N GLU A 3 -6.92 -0.49 20.06
CA GLU A 3 -5.56 -0.75 20.54
C GLU A 3 -4.76 0.55 20.37
N GLU A 4 -4.07 1.00 21.41
CA GLU A 4 -3.11 2.08 21.26
C GLU A 4 -2.05 1.60 20.26
N ILE A 5 -2.01 2.22 19.08
CA ILE A 5 -0.96 1.96 18.11
C ILE A 5 0.36 2.37 18.79
N PRO A 6 1.26 1.42 19.12
CA PRO A 6 2.57 1.77 19.67
C PRO A 6 3.25 2.76 18.73
N SER A 7 4.10 3.64 19.28
CA SER A 7 4.66 4.78 18.53
C SER A 7 5.06 4.40 17.10
N VAL A 8 4.34 4.94 16.11
CA VAL A 8 4.51 4.55 14.70
C VAL A 8 5.98 4.72 14.31
N PRO A 9 6.67 3.67 13.79
CA PRO A 9 8.07 3.77 13.40
C PRO A 9 8.30 4.92 12.42
N LYS A 10 9.43 5.63 12.52
CA LYS A 10 9.73 6.82 11.70
C LYS A 10 9.55 6.59 10.19
N ALA A 11 9.91 5.41 9.69
CA ALA A 11 9.77 5.06 8.28
C ALA A 11 8.31 4.89 7.80
N LYS A 12 7.35 4.81 8.72
CA LYS A 12 5.91 4.63 8.46
C LYS A 12 5.08 5.88 8.79
N GLN A 13 5.72 6.93 9.30
CA GLN A 13 5.05 8.18 9.66
C GLN A 13 4.70 9.00 8.41
N THR A 14 3.61 9.74 8.48
CA THR A 14 3.10 10.58 7.39
C THR A 14 2.87 12.01 7.88
N VAL A 15 2.84 12.97 6.96
CA VAL A 15 2.56 14.38 7.26
C VAL A 15 1.15 14.62 7.78
N LEU A 16 0.20 13.73 7.45
CA LEU A 16 -1.19 13.80 7.92
C LEU A 16 -1.38 13.19 9.30
N GLY A 17 -0.44 12.36 9.79
CA GLY A 17 -0.57 11.70 11.09
C GLY A 17 -1.72 10.69 11.18
N LEU A 18 -2.24 10.23 10.03
CA LEU A 18 -3.37 9.32 9.94
C LEU A 18 -2.90 7.87 9.75
N TYR A 19 -3.20 7.01 10.74
CA TYR A 19 -2.71 5.64 10.82
C TYR A 19 -3.84 4.69 11.19
N VAL A 20 -3.83 3.50 10.60
CA VAL A 20 -4.73 2.41 10.96
C VAL A 20 -4.00 1.08 10.82
N THR A 21 -4.50 0.06 11.50
CA THR A 21 -4.18 -1.35 11.23
C THR A 21 -4.94 -1.85 10.00
N ALA A 22 -4.52 -2.99 9.44
CA ALA A 22 -5.25 -3.63 8.35
C ALA A 22 -6.68 -4.02 8.75
N GLN A 23 -6.88 -4.43 10.01
CA GLN A 23 -8.20 -4.79 10.53
C GLN A 23 -9.13 -3.59 10.61
N GLU A 24 -8.65 -2.44 11.09
CA GLU A 24 -9.42 -1.20 11.14
C GLU A 24 -9.75 -0.67 9.74
N ALA A 25 -8.79 -0.72 8.82
CA ALA A 25 -9.02 -0.35 7.42
C ALA A 25 -10.10 -1.22 6.77
N TYR A 26 -10.06 -2.54 7.00
CA TYR A 26 -11.06 -3.47 6.50
C TYR A 26 -12.44 -3.20 7.14
N ALA A 27 -12.51 -3.00 8.45
CA ALA A 27 -13.75 -2.69 9.15
C ALA A 27 -14.38 -1.37 8.65
N SER A 28 -13.57 -0.34 8.41
CA SER A 28 -14.04 0.92 7.81
C SER A 28 -14.57 0.72 6.39
N TRP A 29 -13.86 -0.06 5.56
CA TRP A 29 -14.35 -0.37 4.22
C TRP A 29 -15.66 -1.18 4.23
N GLN A 30 -15.82 -2.12 5.16
CA GLN A 30 -17.08 -2.87 5.29
C GLN A 30 -18.26 -1.97 5.67
N ALA A 31 -18.01 -0.92 6.47
CA ALA A 31 -19.03 0.02 6.89
C ALA A 31 -19.46 0.99 5.78
N ASP A 32 -18.55 1.35 4.86
CA ASP A 32 -18.81 2.32 3.79
C ASP A 32 -18.01 1.99 2.50
N PRO A 33 -18.36 0.90 1.79
CA PRO A 33 -17.58 0.41 0.65
C PRO A 33 -17.62 1.34 -0.57
N ASP A 34 -18.58 2.26 -0.63
CA ASP A 34 -18.75 3.20 -1.73
C ASP A 34 -17.81 4.41 -1.60
N ASN A 35 -17.53 4.88 -0.38
CA ASN A 35 -16.71 6.07 -0.12
C ASN A 35 -15.31 5.76 0.44
N VAL A 36 -15.08 4.54 0.94
CA VAL A 36 -13.77 4.11 1.42
C VAL A 36 -13.01 3.36 0.31
N LYS A 37 -11.78 3.79 0.03
CA LYS A 37 -10.89 3.12 -0.93
C LYS A 37 -9.71 2.46 -0.23
N ILE A 38 -9.43 1.21 -0.58
CA ILE A 38 -8.17 0.55 -0.22
C ILE A 38 -7.24 0.63 -1.45
N LEU A 39 -6.08 1.27 -1.32
CA LEU A 39 -5.05 1.34 -2.36
C LEU A 39 -3.88 0.42 -1.98
N ASP A 40 -3.58 -0.55 -2.84
CA ASP A 40 -2.36 -1.33 -2.76
C ASP A 40 -1.31 -0.68 -3.68
N VAL A 41 -0.25 -0.16 -3.07
CA VAL A 41 0.81 0.57 -3.80
C VAL A 41 2.05 -0.27 -4.06
N ARG A 42 1.98 -1.58 -3.80
CA ARG A 42 3.04 -2.54 -4.10
C ARG A 42 3.24 -2.70 -5.60
N THR A 43 4.28 -3.44 -5.97
CA THR A 43 4.49 -3.79 -7.37
C THR A 43 3.43 -4.81 -7.85
N PRO A 44 3.17 -4.91 -9.16
CA PRO A 44 2.27 -5.93 -9.70
C PRO A 44 2.67 -7.37 -9.32
N GLU A 45 3.96 -7.65 -9.20
CA GLU A 45 4.49 -8.95 -8.80
C GLU A 45 4.09 -9.29 -7.36
N GLU A 46 4.25 -8.36 -6.43
CA GLU A 46 3.80 -8.54 -5.04
C GLU A 46 2.28 -8.76 -4.97
N PHE A 47 1.50 -7.97 -5.72
CA PHE A 47 0.04 -8.07 -5.77
C PHE A 47 -0.44 -9.44 -6.30
N LEU A 48 0.24 -9.97 -7.31
CA LEU A 48 -0.03 -11.25 -7.95
C LEU A 48 0.38 -12.44 -7.08
N PHE A 49 1.62 -12.46 -6.60
CA PHE A 49 2.20 -13.67 -6.00
C PHE A 49 1.94 -13.81 -4.51
N VAL A 50 1.94 -12.69 -3.77
CA VAL A 50 1.65 -12.69 -2.32
C VAL A 50 0.15 -12.73 -2.05
N GLY A 51 -0.64 -12.12 -2.94
CA GLY A 51 -2.07 -11.85 -2.78
C GLY A 51 -2.34 -10.44 -2.25
N HIS A 52 -3.61 -10.04 -2.24
CA HIS A 52 -4.06 -8.68 -1.96
C HIS A 52 -5.47 -8.65 -1.37
N PRO A 53 -5.92 -7.53 -0.79
CA PRO A 53 -7.30 -7.37 -0.35
C PRO A 53 -8.26 -7.40 -1.55
N PRO A 54 -9.37 -8.18 -1.54
CA PRO A 54 -10.23 -8.34 -2.72
C PRO A 54 -10.85 -7.04 -3.25
N MET A 55 -10.95 -6.02 -2.39
CA MET A 55 -11.47 -4.70 -2.71
C MET A 55 -10.39 -3.67 -3.10
N ALA A 56 -9.10 -4.02 -3.02
CA ALA A 56 -8.04 -3.06 -3.27
C ALA A 56 -7.97 -2.64 -4.74
N TRP A 57 -7.63 -1.37 -4.95
CA TRP A 57 -7.12 -0.86 -6.22
C TRP A 57 -5.60 -0.99 -6.21
N LEU A 58 -5.04 -1.68 -7.20
CA LEU A 58 -3.60 -1.70 -7.41
C LEU A 58 -3.18 -0.42 -8.13
N VAL A 59 -2.41 0.43 -7.46
CA VAL A 59 -1.81 1.64 -8.05
C VAL A 59 -0.34 1.69 -7.62
N PRO A 60 0.59 1.05 -8.35
CA PRO A 60 1.97 0.95 -7.90
C PRO A 60 2.61 2.33 -7.73
N VAL A 61 3.22 2.58 -6.58
CA VAL A 61 4.01 3.81 -6.34
C VAL A 61 5.47 3.65 -6.79
N VAL A 62 5.91 2.40 -6.93
CA VAL A 62 7.24 2.02 -7.39
C VAL A 62 7.16 0.90 -8.43
N ALA A 63 8.19 0.81 -9.27
CA ALA A 63 8.45 -0.33 -10.13
C ALA A 63 9.76 -1.02 -9.71
N GLN A 64 9.83 -2.35 -9.89
CA GLN A 64 11.06 -3.10 -9.71
C GLN A 64 12.03 -2.78 -10.86
N SER A 65 13.26 -2.38 -10.52
CA SER A 65 14.35 -2.31 -11.50
C SER A 65 15.03 -3.67 -11.58
N TYR A 66 15.39 -4.10 -12.79
CA TYR A 66 16.22 -5.29 -13.03
C TYR A 66 17.69 -4.94 -13.23
N ALA A 67 18.07 -3.67 -13.08
CA ALA A 67 19.46 -3.26 -13.04
C ALA A 67 20.05 -3.59 -11.66
N TRP A 68 21.11 -4.40 -11.63
CA TRP A 68 21.81 -4.74 -10.39
C TRP A 68 22.56 -3.53 -9.84
N ASP A 69 22.27 -3.12 -8.60
CA ASP A 69 23.05 -2.13 -7.85
C ASP A 69 24.11 -2.87 -7.02
N ALA A 70 25.34 -2.93 -7.55
CA ALA A 70 26.45 -3.65 -6.93
C ALA A 70 26.88 -3.05 -5.58
N GLU A 71 26.72 -1.74 -5.39
CA GLU A 71 27.05 -1.07 -4.14
C GLU A 71 26.06 -1.46 -3.04
N LYS A 72 24.77 -1.50 -3.37
CA LYS A 72 23.71 -1.84 -2.42
C LYS A 72 23.37 -3.33 -2.36
N GLY A 73 24.02 -4.15 -3.20
CA GLY A 73 23.80 -5.59 -3.27
C GLY A 73 22.34 -5.99 -3.53
N LYS A 74 21.61 -5.22 -4.35
CA LYS A 74 20.18 -5.45 -4.59
C LYS A 74 19.71 -4.95 -5.95
N PHE A 75 18.55 -5.45 -6.36
CA PHE A 75 17.76 -4.85 -7.43
C PHE A 75 16.89 -3.73 -6.82
N PRO A 76 17.14 -2.45 -7.16
CA PRO A 76 16.42 -1.34 -6.54
C PRO A 76 14.98 -1.24 -7.06
N MET A 77 14.13 -0.55 -6.32
CA MET A 77 12.84 -0.09 -6.81
C MET A 77 12.94 1.39 -7.18
N THR A 78 12.22 1.80 -8.23
CA THR A 78 12.20 3.19 -8.71
C THR A 78 10.81 3.77 -8.53
N MET A 79 10.72 5.01 -8.04
CA MET A 79 9.46 5.74 -7.90
C MET A 79 8.81 5.98 -9.27
N LEU A 80 7.50 5.77 -9.35
CA LEU A 80 6.72 6.05 -10.55
C LEU A 80 6.21 7.51 -10.50
N PRO A 81 6.66 8.40 -11.40
CA PRO A 81 6.36 9.83 -11.32
C PRO A 81 4.88 10.16 -11.58
N ASP A 82 4.16 9.27 -12.25
CA ASP A 82 2.74 9.39 -12.59
C ASP A 82 1.80 8.84 -11.51
N PHE A 83 2.31 8.48 -10.33
CA PHE A 83 1.54 7.85 -9.26
C PHE A 83 0.30 8.68 -8.87
N VAL A 84 0.46 9.97 -8.59
CA VAL A 84 -0.65 10.84 -8.17
C VAL A 84 -1.71 10.94 -9.27
N SER A 85 -1.31 11.10 -10.54
CA SER A 85 -2.25 11.17 -11.66
C SER A 85 -3.06 9.87 -11.80
N ARG A 86 -2.44 8.71 -11.57
CA ARG A 86 -3.14 7.42 -11.59
C ARG A 86 -4.11 7.26 -10.42
N VAL A 87 -3.78 7.78 -9.23
CA VAL A 87 -4.71 7.75 -8.09
C VAL A 87 -5.95 8.62 -8.35
N LEU A 88 -5.81 9.74 -9.06
CA LEU A 88 -6.96 10.59 -9.43
C LEU A 88 -7.95 9.90 -10.40
N GLU A 89 -7.57 8.80 -11.04
CA GLU A 89 -8.50 7.98 -11.84
C GLU A 89 -9.45 7.13 -10.96
N VAL A 90 -9.11 6.92 -9.68
CA VAL A 90 -9.84 6.02 -8.77
C VAL A 90 -10.42 6.69 -7.54
N ALA A 91 -9.87 7.83 -7.13
CA ALA A 91 -10.26 8.53 -5.91
C ALA A 91 -10.13 10.06 -6.05
N LYS A 92 -10.96 10.78 -5.30
CA LYS A 92 -10.95 12.24 -5.19
C LYS A 92 -10.18 12.70 -3.93
N PRO A 93 -9.70 13.95 -3.88
CA PRO A 93 -8.97 14.48 -2.73
C PRO A 93 -9.70 14.42 -1.36
N ASP A 94 -11.02 14.36 -1.38
CA ASP A 94 -11.91 14.32 -0.20
C ASP A 94 -12.39 12.91 0.19
N ASP A 95 -12.08 11.89 -0.63
CA ASP A 95 -12.37 10.49 -0.32
C ASP A 95 -11.50 9.99 0.85
N THR A 96 -12.02 9.02 1.61
CA THR A 96 -11.24 8.32 2.62
C THR A 96 -10.43 7.21 1.96
N ILE A 97 -9.11 7.30 2.06
CA ILE A 97 -8.18 6.39 1.39
C ILE A 97 -7.31 5.69 2.42
N TYR A 98 -7.29 4.36 2.41
CA TYR A 98 -6.36 3.53 3.17
C TYR A 98 -5.30 2.96 2.24
N VAL A 99 -4.04 3.21 2.53
CA VAL A 99 -2.92 2.84 1.65
C VAL A 99 -2.12 1.73 2.28
N THR A 100 -1.96 0.60 1.58
CA THR A 100 -1.17 -0.53 2.02
C THR A 100 0.04 -0.76 1.11
N CYS A 101 1.12 -1.25 1.70
CA CYS A 101 2.24 -1.84 0.97
C CYS A 101 2.61 -3.18 1.62
N ARG A 102 3.87 -3.65 1.52
CA ARG A 102 4.27 -4.89 2.22
C ARG A 102 4.14 -4.76 3.74
N SER A 103 4.68 -3.69 4.31
CA SER A 103 4.87 -3.55 5.77
C SER A 103 4.76 -2.09 6.24
N GLY A 104 4.00 -1.24 5.56
CA GLY A 104 3.71 0.14 6.00
C GLY A 104 4.70 1.25 5.60
N GLY A 105 5.89 0.94 5.06
CA GLY A 105 6.90 1.94 4.70
C GLY A 105 6.65 2.66 3.36
N ARG A 106 6.50 1.91 2.27
CA ARG A 106 6.21 2.50 0.94
C ARG A 106 4.83 3.16 0.88
N SER A 107 3.88 2.65 1.65
CA SER A 107 2.57 3.27 1.80
C SER A 107 2.65 4.62 2.52
N ALA A 108 3.54 4.80 3.50
CA ALA A 108 3.78 6.12 4.08
C ALA A 108 4.30 7.15 3.05
N ILE A 109 5.21 6.72 2.16
CA ILE A 109 5.69 7.55 1.03
C ILE A 109 4.51 7.94 0.13
N ALA A 110 3.68 6.96 -0.25
CA ALA A 110 2.49 7.21 -1.07
C ALA A 110 1.50 8.16 -0.39
N CYS A 111 1.24 8.02 0.91
CA CYS A 111 0.40 8.95 1.67
C CYS A 111 0.94 10.38 1.62
N ASN A 112 2.26 10.56 1.75
CA ASN A 112 2.87 11.89 1.68
C ASN A 112 2.79 12.51 0.28
N LEU A 113 2.93 11.70 -0.78
CA LEU A 113 2.74 12.16 -2.15
C LEU A 113 1.30 12.62 -2.39
N LEU A 114 0.30 11.88 -1.89
CA LEU A 114 -1.11 12.24 -2.01
C LEU A 114 -1.45 13.47 -1.15
N ALA A 115 -0.90 13.56 0.06
CA ALA A 115 -1.06 14.74 0.91
C ALA A 115 -0.53 16.01 0.22
N ASN A 116 0.66 15.93 -0.39
CA ASN A 116 1.22 17.04 -1.17
C ASN A 116 0.37 17.40 -2.41
N ALA A 117 -0.42 16.45 -2.92
CA ALA A 117 -1.38 16.67 -4.00
C ALA A 117 -2.76 17.15 -3.52
N GLY A 118 -2.94 17.42 -2.23
CA GLY A 118 -4.17 17.98 -1.67
C GLY A 118 -5.16 16.94 -1.13
N PHE A 119 -4.82 15.65 -1.09
CA PHE A 119 -5.65 14.66 -0.43
C PHE A 119 -5.56 14.83 1.09
N THR A 120 -6.71 14.81 1.77
CA THR A 120 -6.77 15.18 3.21
C THR A 120 -7.06 14.01 4.14
N LYS A 121 -7.62 12.90 3.61
CA LYS A 121 -8.05 11.73 4.40
C LYS A 121 -7.31 10.46 4.00
N VAL A 122 -5.99 10.56 3.84
CA VAL A 122 -5.14 9.42 3.44
C VAL A 122 -4.45 8.82 4.66
N HIS A 123 -4.80 7.57 4.94
CA HIS A 123 -4.37 6.82 6.10
C HIS A 123 -3.36 5.75 5.70
N ASN A 124 -2.24 5.65 6.42
CA ASN A 124 -1.29 4.56 6.21
C ASN A 124 -1.75 3.30 6.96
N ILE A 125 -1.85 2.17 6.26
CA ILE A 125 -2.01 0.84 6.87
C ILE A 125 -0.63 0.40 7.38
N ILE A 126 -0.38 0.61 8.68
CA ILE A 126 0.96 0.57 9.27
C ILE A 126 1.59 -0.82 9.32
N ASP A 127 0.76 -1.85 9.38
CA ASP A 127 1.14 -3.26 9.40
C ASP A 127 1.22 -3.86 7.98
N GLY A 128 0.74 -3.13 6.97
CA GLY A 128 0.82 -3.52 5.57
C GLY A 128 0.11 -4.84 5.24
N MET A 129 0.55 -5.52 4.19
CA MET A 129 0.01 -6.81 3.76
C MET A 129 0.57 -8.02 4.52
N GLU A 130 1.86 -7.98 4.82
CA GLU A 130 2.61 -9.12 5.36
C GLU A 130 3.09 -8.91 6.79
N GLY A 131 3.01 -7.70 7.35
CA GLY A 131 3.55 -7.39 8.66
C GLY A 131 5.03 -7.01 8.63
N ASP A 132 5.57 -6.67 9.79
CA ASP A 132 7.01 -6.45 9.94
C ASP A 132 7.73 -7.80 10.04
N GLY A 133 8.90 -7.88 9.38
CA GLY A 133 9.81 -8.99 9.61
C GLY A 133 10.43 -8.86 10.99
N ASN A 134 10.53 -9.97 11.72
CA ASN A 134 11.16 -10.03 13.04
C ASN A 134 12.67 -10.38 12.97
N GLY A 135 13.27 -10.38 11.77
CA GLY A 135 14.67 -10.69 11.56
C GLY A 135 15.01 -12.19 11.48
N ASP A 136 14.02 -13.07 11.70
CA ASP A 136 14.16 -14.51 11.53
C ASP A 136 13.50 -14.93 10.20
N SER A 137 14.34 -15.39 9.26
CA SER A 137 13.91 -15.82 7.93
C SER A 137 12.97 -17.03 7.94
N ASP A 138 12.98 -17.81 9.03
CA ASP A 138 12.20 -19.04 9.15
C ASP A 138 10.86 -18.80 9.86
N SER A 139 10.66 -17.60 10.38
CA SER A 139 9.44 -17.24 11.09
C SER A 139 8.46 -16.46 10.21
N SER A 140 7.17 -16.70 10.43
CA SER A 140 6.13 -15.90 9.77
C SER A 140 6.13 -14.49 10.34
N ALA A 141 6.08 -13.49 9.46
CA ALA A 141 5.93 -12.10 9.85
C ALA A 141 4.68 -11.91 10.72
N GLN A 142 4.78 -11.02 11.72
CA GLN A 142 3.70 -10.76 12.68
C GLN A 142 2.86 -9.57 12.22
N GLY A 143 1.54 -9.69 12.34
CA GLY A 143 0.58 -8.66 11.91
C GLY A 143 0.43 -8.55 10.39
N GLY A 144 -0.20 -7.46 9.93
CA GLY A 144 -0.48 -7.23 8.52
C GLY A 144 -1.74 -7.93 8.03
N TRP A 145 -2.28 -7.46 6.92
CA TRP A 145 -3.58 -7.85 6.38
C TRP A 145 -3.82 -9.36 6.36
N LYS A 146 -2.81 -10.14 5.95
CA LYS A 146 -2.92 -11.61 5.85
C LYS A 146 -3.03 -12.32 7.20
N ASN A 147 -2.52 -11.71 8.27
CA ASN A 147 -2.47 -12.29 9.61
C ASN A 147 -3.53 -11.69 10.55
N SER A 148 -4.30 -10.70 10.08
CA SER A 148 -5.32 -10.00 10.88
C SER A 148 -6.77 -10.50 10.65
N GLY A 149 -6.93 -11.71 10.11
CA GLY A 149 -8.25 -12.30 9.81
C GLY A 149 -9.03 -11.61 8.68
N CYS A 150 -8.40 -10.68 7.96
CA CYS A 150 -9.01 -9.97 6.84
C CYS A 150 -9.00 -10.85 5.57
N PRO A 151 -10.01 -10.74 4.68
CA PRO A 151 -10.02 -11.51 3.44
C PRO A 151 -8.89 -11.05 2.52
N TRP A 152 -8.23 -11.99 1.86
CA TRP A 152 -7.24 -11.74 0.82
C TRP A 152 -7.37 -12.77 -0.30
N THR A 153 -6.91 -12.42 -1.49
CA THR A 153 -7.03 -13.26 -2.69
C THR A 153 -5.81 -13.12 -3.58
N LYS A 154 -5.59 -14.09 -4.46
CA LYS A 154 -4.67 -13.98 -5.60
C LYS A 154 -5.42 -13.82 -6.93
N LYS A 155 -6.75 -13.91 -6.92
CA LYS A 155 -7.59 -13.72 -8.11
C LYS A 155 -7.57 -12.24 -8.49
N LEU A 156 -6.98 -11.94 -9.63
CA LEU A 156 -6.89 -10.57 -10.15
C LEU A 156 -8.27 -10.06 -10.59
N THR A 157 -8.47 -8.75 -10.44
CA THR A 157 -9.59 -7.98 -10.97
C THR A 157 -8.99 -6.85 -11.84
N PRO A 158 -8.79 -7.07 -13.15
CA PRO A 158 -8.08 -6.12 -14.02
C PRO A 158 -8.63 -4.69 -13.98
N GLU A 159 -9.94 -4.54 -13.76
CA GLU A 159 -10.63 -3.25 -13.67
C GLU A 159 -10.18 -2.42 -12.47
N ARG A 160 -9.54 -3.06 -11.47
CA ARG A 160 -8.99 -2.41 -10.27
C ARG A 160 -7.48 -2.20 -10.34
N MET A 161 -6.86 -2.35 -11.51
CA MET A 161 -5.41 -2.24 -11.69
C MET A 161 -5.06 -1.02 -12.55
N ILE A 162 -4.58 0.05 -11.91
CA ILE A 162 -4.13 1.27 -12.59
C ILE A 162 -2.60 1.25 -12.68
N LEU A 163 -2.12 0.60 -13.73
CA LEU A 163 -0.70 0.42 -14.00
C LEU A 163 -0.09 1.67 -14.67
N PRO A 164 1.21 1.94 -14.48
CA PRO A 164 1.88 3.02 -15.20
C PRO A 164 1.70 2.83 -16.71
N LYS A 165 1.45 3.93 -17.41
CA LYS A 165 1.45 3.92 -18.88
C LYS A 165 2.86 3.59 -19.31
N SER A 166 3.04 2.40 -19.86
CA SER A 166 4.36 1.90 -20.19
C SER A 166 5.07 2.84 -21.16
N PRO A 167 6.37 3.14 -21.00
CA PRO A 167 7.24 3.35 -22.13
C PRO A 167 7.63 1.98 -22.71
N LEU A 168 6.64 1.16 -23.11
CA LEU A 168 6.87 0.05 -24.04
C LEU A 168 6.37 0.52 -25.41
N SER A 169 7.03 1.57 -25.89
CA SER A 169 6.96 2.09 -27.25
C SER A 169 8.37 2.51 -27.62
N THR A 170 9.18 1.52 -27.99
CA THR A 170 9.90 1.40 -29.27
C THR A 170 10.60 0.05 -29.28
#